data_AF-A0A924RQM8-F1
#
_entry.id   AF-A0A924RQM8-F1
#
_cell.length_a   1.000
_cell.length_b   1.000
_cell.length_c   1.000
_cell.angle_alpha   90.00
_cell.angle_beta   90.00
_cell.angle_gamma   90.00
#
_symmetry.space_group_name_H-M   'P 1'
#
loop_
_entity.id
_entity.type
_entity.pdbx_description
1 polymer ?
#
loop_
_entity_poly.entity_id
_entity_poly.type
_entity_poly.pdbx_seq_one_letter_code
_entity_poly.pdbx_strand_id
1 'polypeptide(L)'
;VQFSLSVLALKALPLVILGGLTSVPGAIVGGLILGVGEKLAEVFIGPLVGGGIEIWFAYVLALGFLLFRPQGLFGEKIIDRV
;
A
#
# COMPACT_ATOMS: atom_id res chain seq x y z
N VAL A 1 26.34 5.07 -5.33
CA VAL A 1 24.96 5.36 -5.81
C VAL A 1 23.98 4.70 -4.85
N GLN A 2 23.06 5.46 -4.27
CA GLN A 2 22.23 5.08 -3.13
C GLN A 2 21.00 4.26 -3.58
N PHE A 3 21.20 3.01 -3.96
CA PHE A 3 20.13 2.11 -4.46
C PHE A 3 19.03 1.82 -3.43
N SER A 4 19.33 1.93 -2.14
CA SER A 4 18.36 1.63 -1.08
C SER A 4 17.23 2.67 -0.99
N LEU A 5 17.50 3.95 -1.31
CA LEU A 5 16.47 5.00 -1.25
C LEU A 5 15.44 4.86 -2.35
N SER A 6 15.85 4.53 -3.58
CA SER A 6 14.94 4.39 -4.71
C SER A 6 14.00 3.20 -4.53
N VAL A 7 14.51 2.07 -4.02
CA VAL A 7 13.68 0.89 -3.70
C VAL A 7 12.70 1.19 -2.56
N LEU A 8 13.15 1.91 -1.54
CA LEU A 8 12.28 2.33 -0.44
C LEU A 8 11.16 3.27 -0.93
N ALA A 9 11.48 4.22 -1.81
CA ALA A 9 10.49 5.12 -2.42
C ALA A 9 9.45 4.35 -3.26
N LEU A 10 9.89 3.35 -4.02
CA LEU A 10 9.00 2.45 -4.77
C LEU A 10 8.06 1.68 -3.84
N LYS A 11 8.56 1.16 -2.71
CA LYS A 11 7.71 0.48 -1.71
C LYS A 11 6.76 1.44 -0.99
N ALA A 12 7.14 2.71 -0.82
CA ALA A 12 6.32 3.71 -0.16
C ALA A 12 5.11 4.17 -1.01
N LEU A 13 5.18 4.03 -2.34
CA LEU A 13 4.09 4.38 -3.25
C LEU A 13 2.74 3.69 -2.91
N PRO A 14 2.64 2.35 -2.89
CA PRO A 14 1.38 1.67 -2.56
C PRO A 14 0.90 1.98 -1.13
N LEU A 15 1.82 2.21 -0.19
CA LEU A 15 1.51 2.61 1.19
C LEU A 15 0.77 3.94 1.27
N VAL A 16 1.29 4.95 0.59
CA VAL A 16 0.69 6.28 0.58
C VAL A 16 -0.62 6.27 -0.22
N ILE A 17 -0.70 5.48 -1.29
CA ILE A 17 -1.92 5.30 -2.08
C ILE A 17 -3.04 4.66 -1.24
N LEU A 18 -2.73 3.62 -0.48
CA LEU A 18 -3.69 2.95 0.40
C LEU A 18 -4.20 3.88 1.51
N GLY A 19 -3.28 4.59 2.17
CA GLY A 19 -3.61 5.50 3.27
C GLY A 19 -4.26 6.81 2.84
N GLY A 20 -3.99 7.27 1.62
CA GLY A 20 -4.40 8.54 1.06
C GLY A 20 -3.29 9.59 1.09
N LEU A 21 -3.06 10.27 -0.05
CA LEU A 21 -2.04 11.32 -0.20
C LEU A 21 -2.28 12.55 0.69
N THR A 22 -3.52 12.75 1.13
CA THR A 22 -3.97 13.93 1.88
C THR A 22 -4.11 13.67 3.38
N SER A 23 -3.99 12.42 3.85
CA SER A 23 -4.24 12.04 5.24
C SER A 23 -3.04 11.36 5.89
N VAL A 24 -2.36 12.09 6.79
CA VAL A 24 -1.22 11.56 7.56
C VAL A 24 -1.63 10.37 8.45
N PRO A 25 -2.74 10.42 9.21
CA PRO A 25 -3.18 9.26 9.99
C PRO A 25 -3.52 8.05 9.11
N GLY A 26 -4.12 8.30 7.93
CA GLY A 26 -4.43 7.25 6.97
C GLY A 26 -3.18 6.58 6.39
N ALA A 27 -2.15 7.35 6.06
CA ALA A 27 -0.86 6.83 5.62
C ALA A 27 -0.19 5.94 6.68
N ILE A 28 -0.27 6.32 7.96
CA ILE A 28 0.29 5.51 9.06
C ILE A 28 -0.45 4.17 9.19
N VAL A 29 -1.78 4.20 9.23
CA VAL A 29 -2.59 2.97 9.35
C VAL A 29 -2.44 2.11 8.10
N GLY A 30 -2.48 2.70 6.92
CA GLY A 30 -2.31 2.00 5.66
C GLY A 30 -0.93 1.34 5.55
N GLY A 31 0.10 2.01 6.05
CA GLY A 31 1.45 1.45 6.10
C GLY A 31 1.60 0.28 7.05
N LEU A 32 0.95 0.31 8.21
CA LEU A 32 0.91 -0.82 9.13
C LEU A 32 0.19 -2.02 8.49
N ILE A 33 -0.95 -1.79 7.84
CA ILE A 33 -1.71 -2.85 7.15
C ILE A 33 -0.87 -3.47 6.05
N LEU A 34 -0.22 -2.66 5.21
CA LEU A 34 0.63 -3.14 4.12
C LEU A 34 1.86 -3.87 4.64
N GLY A 35 2.59 -3.32 5.61
CA GLY A 35 3.79 -3.96 6.14
C GLY A 35 3.50 -5.32 6.80
N VAL A 36 2.41 -5.42 7.57
CA VAL A 36 1.97 -6.69 8.15
C VAL A 36 1.50 -7.64 7.04
N GLY A 37 0.71 -7.14 6.09
CA GLY A 37 0.21 -7.91 4.96
C GLY A 37 1.31 -8.49 4.08
N GLU A 38 2.34 -7.71 3.73
CA GLU A 38 3.50 -8.17 2.96
C GLU A 38 4.21 -9.33 3.66
N LYS A 39 4.47 -9.20 4.97
CA LYS A 39 5.18 -10.23 5.74
C LYS A 39 4.34 -11.49 5.91
N LEU A 40 3.03 -11.36 6.12
CA LEU A 40 2.14 -12.51 6.16
C LEU A 40 2.06 -13.18 4.78
N ALA A 41 1.90 -12.41 3.71
CA ALA A 41 1.86 -12.93 2.34
C ALA A 41 3.16 -13.66 1.98
N GLU A 42 4.31 -13.15 2.39
CA GLU A 42 5.60 -13.81 2.19
C GLU A 42 5.66 -15.16 2.92
N VAL A 43 5.18 -15.24 4.16
CA VAL A 43 5.20 -16.50 4.94
C VAL A 43 4.21 -17.54 4.40
N PHE A 44 3.00 -17.12 4.03
CA PHE A 44 1.93 -18.05 3.62
C PHE A 44 1.94 -18.36 2.12
N ILE A 45 2.18 -17.36 1.27
CA ILE A 45 2.09 -17.45 -0.19
C ILE A 45 3.47 -17.50 -0.84
N GLY A 46 4.50 -16.93 -0.20
CA GLY A 46 5.87 -16.96 -0.71
C GLY A 46 6.40 -18.35 -1.07
N PRO A 47 6.19 -19.41 -0.24
CA PRO A 47 6.62 -20.77 -0.58
C PRO A 47 5.90 -21.38 -1.78
N LEU A 48 4.67 -20.94 -2.07
CA LEU A 48 3.84 -21.46 -3.18
C LEU A 48 4.17 -20.80 -4.52
N VAL A 49 4.67 -19.55 -4.51
CA VAL A 49 4.87 -18.73 -5.72
C VAL A 49 6.35 -18.59 -6.10
N GLY A 50 7.27 -19.16 -5.29
CA GLY A 50 8.71 -19.13 -5.57
C GLY A 50 9.43 -17.90 -5.02
N GLY A 51 8.84 -17.22 -4.03
CA GLY A 51 9.42 -16.05 -3.37
C GLY A 51 9.16 -14.71 -4.08
N GLY A 52 9.51 -13.61 -3.43
CA GLY A 52 9.41 -12.25 -4.01
C GLY A 52 7.99 -11.66 -4.06
N ILE A 53 7.02 -12.25 -3.34
CA ILE A 53 5.62 -11.80 -3.36
C ILE A 53 5.40 -10.46 -2.63
N GLU A 54 6.32 -10.03 -1.76
CA GLU A 54 6.13 -8.84 -0.91
C GLU A 54 5.69 -7.61 -1.71
N ILE A 55 6.51 -7.19 -2.67
CA ILE A 55 6.25 -5.97 -3.46
C ILE A 55 4.98 -6.14 -4.28
N TRP A 56 4.79 -7.30 -4.91
CA TRP A 56 3.61 -7.57 -5.72
C TRP A 56 2.32 -7.51 -4.90
N PHE A 57 2.33 -8.11 -3.70
CA PHE A 57 1.20 -8.12 -2.78
C PHE A 57 0.82 -6.70 -2.37
N ALA A 58 1.79 -5.84 -2.08
CA ALA A 58 1.54 -4.46 -1.72
C ALA A 58 0.79 -3.67 -2.81
N TYR A 59 1.19 -3.83 -4.08
CA TYR A 59 0.51 -3.18 -5.20
C TYR A 59 -0.88 -3.75 -5.45
N VAL A 60 -1.05 -5.07 -5.37
CA VAL A 60 -2.36 -5.73 -5.57
C VAL A 60 -3.34 -5.33 -4.48
N LEU A 61 -2.89 -5.28 -3.23
CA LEU A 61 -3.72 -4.85 -2.11
C LEU A 61 -4.10 -3.37 -2.26
N ALA A 62 -3.15 -2.50 -2.62
CA ALA A 62 -3.42 -1.10 -2.90
C ALA A 62 -4.44 -0.90 -4.04
N LEU A 63 -4.27 -1.61 -5.16
CA LEU A 63 -5.21 -1.56 -6.28
C LEU A 63 -6.59 -2.09 -5.90
N GLY A 64 -6.64 -3.23 -5.21
CA GLY A 64 -7.89 -3.81 -4.73
C GLY A 64 -8.64 -2.86 -3.81
N PHE A 65 -7.93 -2.25 -2.86
CA PHE A 65 -8.53 -1.29 -1.93
C PHE A 65 -8.99 0.00 -2.62
N LEU A 66 -8.20 0.54 -3.55
CA LEU A 66 -8.60 1.70 -4.36
C LEU A 66 -9.87 1.43 -5.17
N LEU A 67 -10.05 0.20 -5.65
CA LEU A 67 -11.25 -0.18 -6.39
C LEU A 67 -12.52 -0.03 -5.54
N PHE A 68 -12.43 -0.32 -4.25
CA PHE A 68 -13.54 -0.17 -3.30
C PHE A 68 -13.61 1.24 -2.67
N ARG A 69 -12.46 1.90 -2.49
CA ARG A 69 -12.34 3.25 -1.92
C ARG A 69 -11.24 4.04 -2.63
N PRO A 70 -11.58 4.76 -3.71
CA PRO A 70 -10.60 5.47 -4.53
C PRO A 70 -9.92 6.65 -3.82
N GLN A 71 -10.43 7.06 -2.66
CA GLN A 71 -9.88 8.17 -1.88
C GLN A 71 -8.94 7.70 -0.74
N GLY A 72 -8.64 6.39 -0.65
CA GLY A 72 -7.84 5.81 0.43
C GLY A 72 -8.64 5.59 1.73
N LEU A 73 -7.96 5.19 2.81
CA LEU A 73 -8.62 4.85 4.10
C LEU A 73 -9.42 6.01 4.70
N PHE A 74 -8.90 7.24 4.61
CA PHE A 74 -9.47 8.44 5.23
C PHE A 74 -9.61 9.60 4.25
N GLY A 75 -9.87 9.30 2.97
CA GLY A 75 -10.13 10.32 1.98
C GLY A 75 -11.30 11.22 2.37
N GLU A 76 -11.06 12.52 2.45
CA GLU A 76 -12.11 13.52 2.56
C GLU A 76 -13.04 13.35 1.35
N LYS A 77 -14.34 13.13 1.61
CA LYS A 77 -15.36 13.12 0.56
C LYS A 77 -15.10 14.31 -0.34
N ILE A 78 -14.75 14.07 -1.61
CA ILE A 78 -14.79 15.10 -2.65
C ILE A 78 -16.19 15.71 -2.55
N ILE A 79 -16.28 16.88 -1.91
CA ILE A 79 -17.52 17.65 -1.85
C ILE A 79 -17.65 18.18 -3.26
N ASP A 80 -18.41 17.46 -4.08
CA ASP A 80 -18.86 17.95 -5.36
C ASP A 80 -19.70 19.20 -5.07
N ARG A 81 -19.07 20.37 -5.13
CA ARG A 81 -19.77 21.64 -4.98
C ARG A 81 -20.41 21.92 -6.33
N VAL A 82 -21.69 21.56 -6.44
CA VAL A 82 -22.61 22.13 -7.44
C VAL A 82 -23.09 23.50 -6.98
#